data_AF-A0A9X3WNF4-F1
#
_entry.id   AF-A0A9X3WNF4-F1
#
_cell.length_a   1.000
_cell.length_b   1.000
_cell.length_c   1.000
_cell.angle_alpha   90.00
_cell.angle_beta   90.00
_cell.angle_gamma   90.00
#
_symmetry.space_group_name_H-M   'P 1'
#
loop_
_entity.id
_entity.type
_entity.pdbx_description
1 polymer ?
#
loop_
_entity_poly.entity_id
_entity_poly.type
_entity_poly.pdbx_seq_one_letter_code
_entity_poly.pdbx_strand_id
1 'polypeptide(L)'
;MHYIVQFQINIFAIVILIVLYLIIKTKSKVKSYSKQILKYIMIASAVAIIMEPLTWIFDGMTFFGAYFLEYSTNFILFMIGPILGGLMLSYVDYHLFKDPKRIYKKRFYQGASAVTFIILIINIFYPLYFQINPETVSFSSGDYKGLHYLVLASLYVYMFLLLILNRKRIRFYALSIFLVFFMLPIIGMVVQLFESRLYFSWTSIVLGILVAYIFLETSSSEEDYLTKIYNRHSYETYVQHFIEVNKKFGVILIDLDNFKEINDQYGHDKGDQVLIAFAQVLKKVFHTNSLVSRLGGDEFIVVIEKSDTKVEQYISSVEHLLKNHDVTFINQLTFSYGYQQYLENMTVDELYSKVDKKMYNDKSNTSII
;
A
#
# COMPACT_ATOMS: atom_id res chain seq x y z
N MET A 1 -18.49 31.32 -11.85
CA MET A 1 -19.56 30.82 -10.94
C MET A 1 -20.19 29.54 -11.47
N HIS A 2 -20.72 29.48 -12.70
CA HIS A 2 -21.38 28.27 -13.25
C HIS A 2 -20.54 26.99 -13.19
N TYR A 3 -19.30 26.99 -13.68
CA TYR A 3 -18.44 25.80 -13.64
C TYR A 3 -18.05 25.36 -12.23
N ILE A 4 -17.93 26.29 -11.28
CA ILE A 4 -17.60 25.97 -9.89
C ILE A 4 -18.76 25.20 -9.23
N VAL A 5 -20.00 25.64 -9.47
CA VAL A 5 -21.20 24.95 -8.97
C VAL A 5 -21.37 23.60 -9.67
N GLN A 6 -21.10 23.52 -10.97
CA GLN A 6 -21.21 22.29 -11.76
C GLN A 6 -20.20 21.22 -11.35
N PHE A 7 -18.96 21.60 -11.04
CA PHE A 7 -17.87 20.67 -10.69
C PHE A 7 -17.52 20.64 -9.19
N GLN A 8 -18.39 21.18 -8.33
CA GLN A 8 -18.16 21.22 -6.88
C GLN A 8 -17.87 19.82 -6.27
N ILE A 9 -18.52 18.78 -6.78
CA ILE A 9 -18.32 17.39 -6.32
C ILE A 9 -16.94 16.89 -6.73
N ASN A 10 -16.48 17.18 -7.94
CA ASN A 10 -15.15 16.80 -8.43
C ASN A 10 -14.05 17.52 -7.62
N ILE A 11 -14.24 18.81 -7.33
CA ILE A 11 -13.33 19.58 -6.47
C ILE A 11 -13.26 18.94 -5.07
N PHE A 12 -14.41 18.64 -4.47
CA PHE A 12 -14.46 18.00 -3.15
C PHE A 12 -13.79 16.62 -3.15
N ALA A 13 -14.01 15.82 -4.19
CA ALA A 13 -13.40 14.51 -4.36
C ALA A 13 -11.86 14.59 -4.48
N ILE A 14 -11.33 15.59 -5.19
CA ILE A 14 -9.88 15.86 -5.26
C ILE A 14 -9.33 16.23 -3.89
N VAL A 15 -10.01 17.10 -3.15
CA VAL A 15 -9.60 17.50 -1.79
C VAL A 15 -9.53 16.26 -0.89
N ILE A 16 -10.53 15.38 -0.94
CA ILE A 16 -10.50 14.11 -0.19
C ILE A 16 -9.29 13.26 -0.60
N LEU A 17 -9.00 13.10 -1.89
CA LEU A 17 -7.85 12.32 -2.35
C LEU A 17 -6.52 12.91 -1.87
N ILE A 18 -6.39 14.25 -1.86
CA ILE A 18 -5.19 14.94 -1.35
C ILE A 18 -5.05 14.70 0.16
N VAL A 19 -6.12 14.91 0.93
CA VAL A 19 -6.10 14.68 2.38
C VAL A 19 -5.74 13.23 2.67
N LEU A 20 -6.37 12.29 1.99
CA LEU A 20 -6.08 10.86 2.16
C LEU A 20 -4.62 10.53 1.81
N TYR A 21 -4.09 11.14 0.75
CA TYR A 21 -2.70 10.93 0.34
C TYR A 21 -1.72 11.45 1.40
N LEU A 22 -2.01 12.62 1.96
CA LEU A 22 -1.23 13.21 3.05
C LEU A 22 -1.30 12.32 4.29
N ILE A 23 -2.49 11.85 4.69
CA ILE A 23 -2.65 10.94 5.82
C ILE A 23 -1.80 9.68 5.62
N ILE A 24 -1.92 9.02 4.46
CA ILE A 24 -1.11 7.83 4.13
C ILE A 24 0.37 8.16 4.24
N LYS A 25 0.83 9.31 3.71
CA LYS A 25 2.24 9.71 3.77
C LYS A 25 2.72 10.01 5.19
N THR A 26 1.90 10.62 6.03
CA THR A 26 2.28 11.01 7.40
C THR A 26 2.17 9.86 8.41
N LYS A 27 1.15 9.01 8.28
CA LYS A 27 0.90 7.90 9.21
C LYS A 27 1.65 6.63 8.84
N SER A 28 1.88 6.39 7.55
CA SER A 28 2.53 5.15 7.11
C SER A 28 4.01 5.19 7.43
N LYS A 29 4.39 4.71 8.62
CA LYS A 29 5.78 4.55 9.00
C LYS A 29 6.37 3.28 8.36
N VAL A 30 5.55 2.25 8.13
CA VAL A 30 5.92 1.05 7.38
C VAL A 30 5.46 1.10 5.92
N LYS A 31 6.37 0.89 4.97
CA LYS A 31 6.04 0.70 3.54
C LYS A 31 5.47 -0.70 3.32
N SER A 32 4.33 -0.79 2.65
CA SER A 32 3.75 -2.07 2.21
C SER A 32 3.36 -2.00 0.73
N TYR A 33 3.36 -3.15 0.06
CA TYR A 33 3.02 -3.24 -1.35
C TYR A 33 1.56 -2.86 -1.64
N SER A 34 0.63 -3.20 -0.74
CA SER A 34 -0.78 -2.78 -0.84
C SER A 34 -0.96 -1.27 -0.81
N LYS A 35 -0.24 -0.57 0.09
CA LYS A 35 -0.26 0.91 0.17
C LYS A 35 0.32 1.55 -1.09
N GLN A 36 1.33 0.91 -1.71
CA GLN A 36 1.88 1.38 -2.97
C GLN A 36 0.88 1.27 -4.12
N ILE A 37 0.16 0.15 -4.25
CA ILE A 37 -0.91 0.02 -5.26
C ILE A 37 -2.03 1.03 -5.00
N LEU A 38 -2.46 1.19 -3.74
CA LEU A 38 -3.51 2.16 -3.39
C LEU A 38 -3.11 3.58 -3.78
N LYS A 39 -1.84 3.96 -3.58
CA LYS A 39 -1.31 5.25 -4.05
C LYS A 39 -1.46 5.42 -5.57
N TYR A 40 -1.18 4.39 -6.36
CA TYR A 40 -1.38 4.47 -7.82
C TYR A 40 -2.84 4.60 -8.20
N ILE A 41 -3.75 3.88 -7.53
CA ILE A 41 -5.20 4.02 -7.71
C ILE A 41 -5.65 5.46 -7.42
N MET A 42 -5.14 6.07 -6.34
CA MET A 42 -5.46 7.46 -5.99
C MET A 42 -4.99 8.46 -7.04
N ILE A 43 -3.76 8.30 -7.55
CA ILE A 43 -3.22 9.18 -8.60
C ILE A 43 -4.05 9.06 -9.88
N ALA A 44 -4.33 7.83 -10.33
CA ALA A 44 -5.15 7.62 -11.53
C ALA A 44 -6.59 8.15 -11.34
N SER A 45 -7.16 8.02 -10.14
CA SER A 45 -8.49 8.58 -9.83
C SER A 45 -8.49 10.11 -9.86
N ALA A 46 -7.44 10.74 -9.32
CA ALA A 46 -7.29 12.19 -9.37
C ALA A 46 -7.20 12.71 -10.82
N VAL A 47 -6.44 12.02 -11.68
CA VAL A 47 -6.38 12.37 -13.10
C VAL A 47 -7.77 12.24 -13.74
N ALA A 48 -8.53 11.17 -13.46
CA ALA A 48 -9.87 11.00 -14.03
C ALA A 48 -10.84 12.12 -13.61
N ILE A 49 -10.85 12.47 -12.32
CA ILE A 49 -11.71 13.51 -11.75
C ILE A 49 -11.37 14.91 -12.31
N ILE A 50 -10.11 15.15 -12.68
CA ILE A 50 -9.66 16.39 -13.33
C ILE A 50 -10.01 16.38 -14.82
N MET A 51 -9.83 15.25 -15.51
CA MET A 51 -10.03 15.18 -16.96
C MET A 51 -11.50 15.30 -17.36
N GLU A 52 -12.43 14.75 -16.57
CA GLU A 52 -13.87 14.83 -16.89
C GLU A 52 -14.39 16.29 -16.99
N PRO A 53 -14.11 17.21 -16.04
CA PRO A 53 -14.45 18.62 -16.23
C PRO A 53 -13.76 19.26 -17.43
N LEU A 54 -12.52 18.88 -17.73
CA LEU A 54 -11.77 19.47 -18.84
C LEU A 54 -12.36 19.13 -20.21
N THR A 55 -12.91 17.92 -20.41
CA THR A 55 -13.63 17.60 -21.66
C THR A 55 -14.85 18.50 -21.86
N TRP A 56 -15.55 18.88 -20.78
CA TRP A 56 -16.69 19.80 -20.88
C TRP A 56 -16.28 21.26 -21.05
N ILE A 57 -15.13 21.64 -20.50
CA ILE A 57 -14.61 23.00 -20.63
C ILE A 57 -14.12 23.23 -22.05
N PHE A 58 -13.44 22.27 -22.67
CA PHE A 58 -12.87 22.46 -24.01
C PHE A 58 -13.85 22.19 -25.15
N ASP A 59 -14.93 21.43 -24.92
CA ASP A 59 -15.98 21.18 -25.90
C ASP A 59 -16.58 22.50 -26.43
N GLY A 60 -16.50 22.68 -27.76
CA GLY A 60 -17.03 23.87 -28.43
C GLY A 60 -16.16 25.13 -28.37
N MET A 61 -14.97 25.07 -27.77
CA MET A 61 -14.07 26.23 -27.72
C MET A 61 -13.29 26.44 -29.02
N THR A 62 -13.15 27.69 -29.47
CA THR A 62 -12.61 28.03 -30.81
C THR A 62 -11.26 28.75 -30.79
N PHE A 63 -10.42 28.52 -29.77
CA PHE A 63 -9.07 29.13 -29.69
C PHE A 63 -7.97 28.23 -30.30
N PHE A 64 -6.79 28.82 -30.57
CA PHE A 64 -5.65 28.08 -31.09
C PHE A 64 -5.23 26.95 -30.14
N GLY A 65 -5.30 25.70 -30.62
CA GLY A 65 -5.00 24.51 -29.82
C GLY A 65 -6.20 23.87 -29.09
N ALA A 66 -7.41 24.44 -29.18
CA ALA A 66 -8.61 23.88 -28.57
C ALA A 66 -8.91 22.45 -29.05
N TYR A 67 -8.78 22.20 -30.36
CA TYR A 67 -8.92 20.85 -30.93
C TYR A 67 -7.96 19.83 -30.29
N PHE A 68 -6.70 20.20 -30.12
CA PHE A 68 -5.70 19.33 -29.52
C PHE A 68 -6.02 19.05 -28.05
N LEU A 69 -6.45 20.07 -27.31
CA LEU A 69 -6.84 19.92 -25.91
C LEU A 69 -8.06 19.01 -25.76
N GLU A 70 -9.11 19.23 -26.55
CA GLU A 70 -10.32 18.42 -26.54
C GLU A 70 -10.03 16.96 -26.92
N TYR A 71 -9.16 16.74 -27.91
CA TYR A 71 -8.74 15.39 -28.28
C TYR A 71 -7.94 14.72 -27.16
N SER A 72 -7.00 15.44 -26.58
CA SER A 72 -6.11 14.91 -25.53
C SER A 72 -6.87 14.58 -24.25
N THR A 73 -7.81 15.41 -23.82
CA THR A 73 -8.62 15.18 -22.61
C THR A 73 -9.51 13.95 -22.79
N ASN A 74 -10.21 13.81 -23.92
CA ASN A 74 -11.01 12.64 -24.21
C ASN A 74 -10.16 11.38 -24.36
N PHE A 75 -9.00 11.46 -25.01
CA PHE A 75 -8.05 10.35 -25.11
C PHE A 75 -7.65 9.85 -23.71
N ILE A 76 -7.25 10.77 -22.81
CA ILE A 76 -6.87 10.41 -21.44
C ILE A 76 -8.06 9.83 -20.67
N LEU A 77 -9.27 10.39 -20.86
CA LEU A 77 -10.48 9.93 -20.18
C LEU A 77 -10.86 8.49 -20.58
N PHE A 78 -10.81 8.15 -21.87
CA PHE A 78 -11.01 6.77 -22.32
C PHE A 78 -9.88 5.85 -21.83
N MET A 79 -8.66 6.39 -21.67
CA MET A 79 -7.52 5.59 -21.23
C MET A 79 -7.57 5.26 -19.72
N ILE A 80 -8.13 6.14 -18.89
CA ILE A 80 -8.01 6.01 -17.44
C ILE A 80 -8.87 4.89 -16.84
N GLY A 81 -10.03 4.60 -17.45
CA GLY A 81 -10.93 3.54 -16.98
C GLY A 81 -10.27 2.16 -16.91
N PRO A 82 -9.70 1.66 -18.02
CA PRO A 82 -8.98 0.38 -18.02
C PRO A 82 -7.75 0.38 -17.10
N ILE A 83 -7.03 1.50 -17.00
CA ILE A 83 -5.87 1.63 -16.09
C ILE A 83 -6.33 1.43 -14.64
N LEU A 84 -7.37 2.15 -14.22
CA LEU A 84 -7.96 2.03 -12.90
C LEU A 84 -8.47 0.62 -12.63
N GLY A 85 -9.19 0.02 -13.58
CA GLY A 85 -9.66 -1.36 -13.48
C GLY A 85 -8.53 -2.37 -13.27
N GLY A 86 -7.42 -2.23 -14.01
CA GLY A 86 -6.24 -3.09 -13.84
C GLY A 86 -5.53 -2.88 -12.49
N LEU A 87 -5.41 -1.63 -12.02
CA LEU A 87 -4.83 -1.33 -10.71
C LEU A 87 -5.69 -1.86 -9.56
N MET A 88 -7.01 -1.72 -9.66
CA MET A 88 -7.97 -2.30 -8.71
C MET A 88 -7.90 -3.83 -8.69
N LEU A 89 -7.83 -4.49 -9.85
CA LEU A 89 -7.62 -5.93 -9.94
C LEU A 89 -6.31 -6.37 -9.30
N SER A 90 -5.25 -5.58 -9.50
CA SER A 90 -3.95 -5.81 -8.87
C SER A 90 -4.05 -5.70 -7.34
N TYR A 91 -4.80 -4.73 -6.83
CA TYR A 91 -5.04 -4.53 -5.40
C TYR A 91 -5.80 -5.72 -4.78
N VAL A 92 -6.85 -6.18 -5.45
CA VAL A 92 -7.65 -7.34 -5.02
C VAL A 92 -6.83 -8.63 -5.05
N ASP A 93 -6.09 -8.88 -6.14
CA ASP A 93 -5.23 -10.06 -6.26
C ASP A 93 -4.15 -10.08 -5.16
N TYR A 94 -3.54 -8.93 -4.84
CA TYR A 94 -2.57 -8.85 -3.75
C TYR A 94 -3.19 -9.21 -2.40
N HIS A 95 -4.39 -8.72 -2.10
CA HIS A 95 -5.05 -9.06 -0.84
C HIS A 95 -5.51 -10.52 -0.75
N LEU A 96 -5.73 -11.16 -1.90
CA LEU A 96 -6.07 -12.58 -2.02
C LEU A 96 -4.88 -13.52 -1.84
N PHE A 97 -3.74 -13.18 -2.46
CA PHE A 97 -2.62 -14.12 -2.60
C PHE A 97 -1.35 -13.67 -1.89
N LYS A 98 -1.25 -12.40 -1.48
CA LYS A 98 -0.07 -11.80 -0.84
C LYS A 98 1.23 -12.06 -1.60
N ASP A 99 1.13 -12.12 -2.94
CA ASP A 99 2.24 -12.42 -3.84
C ASP A 99 2.32 -11.38 -4.98
N PRO A 100 3.22 -10.40 -4.89
CA PRO A 100 3.46 -9.42 -5.95
C PRO A 100 4.00 -10.02 -7.24
N LYS A 101 4.76 -11.14 -7.19
CA LYS A 101 5.35 -11.74 -8.39
C LYS A 101 4.26 -12.19 -9.35
N ARG A 102 3.14 -12.69 -8.82
CA ARG A 102 1.92 -12.99 -9.59
C ARG A 102 1.37 -11.77 -10.31
N ILE A 103 1.33 -10.61 -9.66
CA ILE A 103 0.85 -9.34 -10.24
C ILE A 103 1.79 -8.85 -11.34
N TYR A 104 3.10 -8.92 -11.12
CA TYR A 104 4.10 -8.61 -12.13
C TYR A 104 4.00 -9.52 -13.36
N LYS A 105 3.84 -10.84 -13.15
CA LYS A 105 3.64 -11.82 -14.23
C LYS A 105 2.38 -11.51 -15.05
N LYS A 106 1.33 -11.01 -14.39
CA LYS A 106 0.08 -10.56 -15.03
C LYS A 106 0.13 -9.09 -15.49
N ARG A 107 1.30 -8.44 -15.45
CA ARG A 107 1.52 -7.05 -15.87
C ARG A 107 0.49 -6.08 -15.26
N PHE A 108 0.23 -6.20 -13.96
CA PHE A 108 -0.75 -5.37 -13.24
C PHE A 108 -2.16 -5.36 -13.88
N TYR A 109 -2.52 -6.44 -14.57
CA TYR A 109 -3.80 -6.56 -15.28
C TYR A 109 -4.04 -5.45 -16.32
N GLN A 110 -2.97 -4.84 -16.85
CA GLN A 110 -3.04 -3.73 -17.81
C GLN A 110 -3.26 -4.16 -19.26
N GLY A 111 -3.65 -5.42 -19.51
CA GLY A 111 -3.94 -5.92 -20.86
C GLY A 111 -5.07 -5.16 -21.55
N ALA A 112 -6.16 -4.86 -20.82
CA ALA A 112 -7.26 -4.03 -21.31
C ALA A 112 -6.82 -2.59 -21.62
N SER A 113 -5.88 -2.05 -20.84
CA SER A 113 -5.28 -0.74 -21.09
C SER A 113 -4.46 -0.74 -22.37
N ALA A 114 -3.65 -1.77 -22.62
CA ALA A 114 -2.88 -1.88 -23.86
C ALA A 114 -3.81 -1.97 -25.10
N VAL A 115 -4.88 -2.75 -25.02
CA VAL A 115 -5.89 -2.85 -26.09
C VAL A 115 -6.56 -1.50 -26.35
N THR A 116 -7.00 -0.82 -25.28
CA THR A 116 -7.63 0.50 -25.38
C THR A 116 -6.68 1.54 -25.97
N PHE A 117 -5.41 1.52 -25.57
CA PHE A 117 -4.39 2.42 -26.12
C PHE A 117 -4.21 2.22 -27.63
N ILE A 118 -4.12 0.96 -28.10
CA ILE A 118 -4.02 0.66 -29.54
C ILE A 118 -5.25 1.17 -30.29
N ILE A 119 -6.46 0.96 -29.75
CA ILE A 119 -7.69 1.46 -30.37
C ILE A 119 -7.69 2.99 -30.44
N LEU A 120 -7.22 3.67 -29.38
CA LEU A 120 -7.13 5.13 -29.36
C LEU A 120 -6.06 5.68 -30.33
N ILE A 121 -4.96 4.95 -30.57
CA ILE A 121 -4.01 5.32 -31.63
C ILE A 121 -4.66 5.20 -33.02
N ILE A 122 -5.43 4.13 -33.24
CA ILE A 122 -6.22 3.99 -34.48
C ILE A 122 -7.27 5.10 -34.57
N ASN A 123 -7.85 5.51 -33.43
CA ASN A 123 -8.86 6.58 -33.33
C ASN A 123 -8.37 7.93 -33.89
N ILE A 124 -7.06 8.17 -33.95
CA ILE A 124 -6.47 9.39 -34.53
C ILE A 124 -6.74 9.44 -36.04
N PHE A 125 -6.72 8.29 -36.70
CA PHE A 125 -6.90 8.17 -38.15
C PHE A 125 -8.32 7.78 -38.53
N TYR A 126 -8.98 6.96 -37.71
CA TYR A 126 -10.32 6.43 -37.94
C TYR A 126 -11.16 6.55 -36.66
N PRO A 127 -12.18 7.41 -36.61
CA PRO A 127 -12.91 7.72 -35.37
C PRO A 127 -13.76 6.54 -34.87
N LEU A 128 -13.17 5.65 -34.08
CA LEU A 128 -13.82 4.46 -33.52
C LEU A 128 -14.62 4.76 -32.25
N TYR A 129 -13.96 5.31 -31.22
CA TYR A 129 -14.55 5.59 -29.91
C TYR A 129 -15.21 6.97 -29.85
N PHE A 130 -14.57 7.95 -30.47
CA PHE A 130 -15.07 9.32 -30.50
C PHE A 130 -14.51 10.09 -31.71
N GLN A 131 -15.21 11.16 -32.06
CA GLN A 131 -14.80 12.12 -33.07
C GLN A 131 -14.89 13.53 -32.49
N ILE A 132 -14.01 14.41 -32.98
CA ILE A 132 -14.08 15.84 -32.69
C ILE A 132 -14.19 16.55 -34.03
N ASN A 133 -15.21 17.41 -34.15
CA ASN A 133 -15.38 18.22 -35.33
C ASN A 133 -14.23 19.26 -35.41
N PRO A 134 -13.45 19.32 -36.50
CA PRO A 134 -12.34 20.27 -36.63
C PRO A 134 -12.75 21.75 -36.63
N GLU A 135 -13.97 22.07 -37.05
CA GLU A 135 -14.47 23.44 -37.18
C GLU A 135 -15.11 23.94 -35.88
N THR A 136 -15.96 23.11 -35.27
CA THR A 136 -16.70 23.48 -34.05
C THR A 136 -16.00 23.03 -32.78
N VAL A 137 -14.96 22.19 -32.86
CA VAL A 137 -14.29 21.56 -31.72
C VAL A 137 -15.29 20.84 -30.80
N SER A 138 -16.38 20.36 -31.39
CA SER A 138 -17.44 19.67 -30.64
C SER A 138 -17.20 18.17 -30.61
N PHE A 139 -17.34 17.57 -29.42
CA PHE A 139 -17.25 16.13 -29.22
C PHE A 139 -18.49 15.40 -29.75
N SER A 140 -18.28 14.25 -30.40
CA SER A 140 -19.33 13.28 -30.69
C SER A 140 -18.88 11.85 -30.38
N SER A 141 -19.82 11.02 -29.93
CA SER A 141 -19.54 9.60 -29.67
C SER A 141 -19.36 8.86 -30.99
N GLY A 142 -18.34 8.02 -31.08
CA GLY A 142 -18.08 7.16 -32.24
C GLY A 142 -18.91 5.88 -32.21
N ASP A 143 -19.11 5.27 -33.38
CA ASP A 143 -19.97 4.09 -33.56
C ASP A 143 -19.52 2.87 -32.75
N TYR A 144 -18.22 2.78 -32.46
CA TYR A 144 -17.63 1.64 -31.75
C TYR A 144 -17.35 1.93 -30.26
N LYS A 145 -17.88 3.02 -29.69
CA LYS A 145 -17.78 3.33 -28.25
C LYS A 145 -18.30 2.18 -27.36
N GLY A 146 -19.26 1.39 -27.82
CA GLY A 146 -19.74 0.20 -27.13
C GLY A 146 -18.63 -0.81 -26.78
N LEU A 147 -17.61 -0.96 -27.65
CA LEU A 147 -16.46 -1.82 -27.39
C LEU A 147 -15.69 -1.39 -26.14
N HIS A 148 -15.59 -0.09 -25.88
CA HIS A 148 -14.95 0.43 -24.68
C HIS A 148 -15.67 -0.05 -23.41
N TYR A 149 -17.00 0.06 -23.37
CA TYR A 149 -17.78 -0.41 -22.23
C TYR A 149 -17.71 -1.94 -22.05
N LEU A 150 -17.62 -2.70 -23.14
CA LEU A 150 -17.38 -4.15 -23.07
C LEU A 150 -16.01 -4.48 -22.46
N VAL A 151 -14.96 -3.74 -22.84
CA VAL A 151 -13.63 -3.88 -22.22
C VAL A 151 -13.70 -3.61 -20.72
N LEU A 152 -14.33 -2.51 -20.29
CA LEU A 152 -14.52 -2.21 -18.87
C LEU A 152 -15.32 -3.29 -18.16
N ALA A 153 -16.47 -3.70 -18.72
CA ALA A 153 -17.32 -4.75 -18.14
C ALA A 153 -16.55 -6.07 -17.97
N SER A 154 -15.69 -6.43 -18.92
CA SER A 154 -14.86 -7.64 -18.83
C SER A 154 -13.92 -7.62 -17.62
N LEU A 155 -13.37 -6.46 -17.25
CA LEU A 155 -12.53 -6.31 -16.06
C LEU A 155 -13.34 -6.51 -14.78
N TYR A 156 -14.55 -5.93 -14.72
CA TYR A 156 -15.46 -6.12 -13.58
C TYR A 156 -15.91 -7.57 -13.42
N VAL A 157 -16.27 -8.25 -14.53
CA VAL A 157 -16.63 -9.66 -14.52
C VAL A 157 -15.45 -10.51 -14.07
N TYR A 158 -14.25 -10.27 -14.61
CA TYR A 158 -13.05 -11.01 -14.21
C TYR A 158 -12.77 -10.87 -12.70
N MET A 159 -12.91 -9.65 -12.17
CA MET A 159 -12.72 -9.36 -10.75
C MET A 159 -13.74 -10.08 -9.87
N PHE A 160 -15.02 -10.04 -10.27
CA PHE A 160 -16.08 -10.75 -9.57
C PHE A 160 -15.79 -12.26 -9.52
N LEU A 161 -15.42 -12.85 -10.66
CA LEU A 161 -15.01 -14.25 -10.73
C LEU A 161 -13.80 -14.54 -9.84
N LEU A 162 -12.78 -13.67 -9.85
CA LEU A 162 -11.60 -13.81 -9.00
C LEU A 162 -11.97 -13.85 -7.51
N LEU A 163 -12.86 -12.98 -7.06
CA LEU A 163 -13.35 -12.93 -5.67
C LEU A 163 -14.17 -14.17 -5.29
N ILE A 164 -15.13 -14.56 -6.13
CA ILE A 164 -16.02 -15.71 -5.85
C ILE A 164 -15.26 -17.03 -5.83
N LEU A 165 -14.35 -17.25 -6.81
CA LEU A 165 -13.55 -18.47 -6.88
C LEU A 165 -12.58 -18.61 -5.70
N ASN A 166 -12.19 -17.49 -5.09
CA ASN A 166 -11.24 -17.46 -3.96
C ASN A 166 -11.88 -17.04 -2.63
N ARG A 167 -13.22 -17.09 -2.51
CA ARG A 167 -13.95 -16.63 -1.32
C ARG A 167 -13.52 -17.29 -0.01
N LYS A 168 -12.98 -18.51 -0.06
CA LYS A 168 -12.48 -19.25 1.11
C LYS A 168 -11.15 -18.69 1.67
N ARG A 169 -10.42 -17.90 0.89
CA ARG A 169 -9.13 -17.29 1.29
C ARG A 169 -9.29 -15.94 1.98
N ILE A 170 -10.48 -15.34 1.93
CA ILE A 170 -10.74 -14.01 2.46
C ILE A 170 -11.74 -14.10 3.61
N ARG A 171 -11.56 -13.26 4.63
CA ARG A 171 -12.56 -13.10 5.69
C ARG A 171 -13.85 -12.49 5.09
N PHE A 172 -15.02 -12.97 5.50
CA PHE A 172 -16.31 -12.58 4.92
C PHE A 172 -16.50 -11.06 4.80
N TYR A 173 -16.17 -10.29 5.85
CA TYR A 173 -16.29 -8.82 5.82
C TYR A 173 -15.41 -8.14 4.76
N ALA A 174 -14.19 -8.65 4.52
CA ALA A 174 -13.28 -8.10 3.52
C ALA A 174 -13.79 -8.39 2.10
N LEU A 175 -14.39 -9.57 1.88
CA LEU A 175 -15.08 -9.90 0.62
C LEU A 175 -16.26 -8.95 0.36
N SER A 176 -17.10 -8.71 1.37
CA SER A 176 -18.23 -7.77 1.27
C SER A 176 -17.76 -6.35 0.91
N ILE A 177 -16.67 -5.88 1.53
CA ILE A 177 -16.08 -4.58 1.24
C ILE A 177 -15.61 -4.48 -0.21
N PHE A 178 -14.88 -5.49 -0.72
CA PHE A 178 -14.47 -5.49 -2.12
C PHE A 178 -15.68 -5.43 -3.05
N LEU A 179 -16.73 -6.21 -2.80
CA LEU A 179 -17.93 -6.19 -3.64
C LEU A 179 -18.63 -4.81 -3.62
N VAL A 180 -18.80 -4.20 -2.45
CA VAL A 180 -19.40 -2.85 -2.33
C VAL A 180 -18.55 -1.80 -3.05
N PHE A 181 -17.24 -1.84 -2.87
CA PHE A 181 -16.28 -0.95 -3.52
C PHE A 181 -16.43 -0.93 -5.05
N PHE A 182 -16.75 -2.09 -5.66
CA PHE A 182 -16.93 -2.20 -7.11
C PHE A 182 -18.34 -1.91 -7.61
N MET A 183 -19.36 -1.98 -6.75
CA MET A 183 -20.71 -1.59 -7.12
C MET A 183 -20.87 -0.06 -7.19
N LEU A 184 -20.08 0.70 -6.42
CA LEU A 184 -20.17 2.17 -6.40
C LEU A 184 -19.95 2.84 -7.77
N PRO A 185 -18.91 2.49 -8.55
CA PRO A 185 -18.74 3.00 -9.92
C PRO A 185 -19.90 2.61 -10.85
N ILE A 186 -20.40 1.37 -10.75
CA ILE A 186 -21.52 0.90 -11.56
C ILE A 186 -22.78 1.69 -11.25
N ILE A 187 -23.08 1.90 -9.97
CA ILE A 187 -24.19 2.74 -9.51
C ILE A 187 -24.02 4.16 -10.06
N GLY A 188 -22.81 4.72 -10.01
CA GLY A 188 -22.55 6.05 -10.56
C GLY A 188 -22.73 6.14 -12.07
N MET A 189 -22.33 5.11 -12.82
CA MET A 189 -22.61 5.02 -14.26
C MET A 189 -24.12 4.94 -14.52
N VAL A 190 -24.87 4.15 -13.74
CA VAL A 190 -26.33 4.05 -13.87
C VAL A 190 -27.01 5.39 -13.56
N VAL A 191 -26.63 6.08 -12.48
CA VAL A 191 -27.16 7.42 -12.15
C VAL A 191 -26.90 8.41 -13.28
N GLN A 192 -25.71 8.36 -13.88
CA GLN A 192 -25.33 9.21 -15.00
C GLN A 192 -26.13 8.93 -16.28
N LEU A 193 -26.69 7.72 -16.45
CA LEU A 193 -27.61 7.43 -17.56
C LEU A 193 -28.96 8.14 -17.41
N PHE A 194 -29.44 8.35 -16.18
CA PHE A 194 -30.71 9.03 -15.92
C PHE A 194 -30.56 10.55 -15.90
N GLU A 195 -29.44 11.06 -15.40
CA GLU A 195 -29.14 12.49 -15.39
C GLU A 195 -27.68 12.71 -15.82
N SER A 196 -27.49 13.05 -17.10
CA SER A 196 -26.16 13.23 -17.71
C SER A 196 -25.38 14.42 -17.16
N ARG A 197 -26.05 15.33 -16.43
CA ARG A 197 -25.44 16.48 -15.75
C ARG A 197 -24.82 16.12 -14.41
N LEU A 198 -25.07 14.92 -13.89
CA LEU A 198 -24.46 14.44 -12.65
C LEU A 198 -23.13 13.72 -12.92
N TYR A 199 -22.02 14.39 -12.58
CA TYR A 199 -20.64 13.87 -12.69
C TYR A 199 -20.30 12.93 -11.52
N PHE A 200 -21.04 11.82 -11.41
CA PHE A 200 -21.00 10.96 -10.22
C PHE A 200 -20.12 9.70 -10.38
N SER A 201 -19.80 9.30 -11.61
CA SER A 201 -19.11 8.02 -11.87
C SER A 201 -17.68 7.98 -11.35
N TRP A 202 -16.86 9.01 -11.60
CA TRP A 202 -15.48 9.06 -11.10
C TRP A 202 -15.39 9.44 -9.61
N THR A 203 -16.33 10.22 -9.11
CA THR A 203 -16.36 10.68 -7.72
C THR A 203 -16.77 9.55 -6.76
N SER A 204 -17.58 8.58 -7.21
CA SER A 204 -17.93 7.39 -6.42
C SER A 204 -16.73 6.47 -6.14
N ILE A 205 -15.70 6.48 -6.98
CA ILE A 205 -14.45 5.73 -6.75
C ILE A 205 -13.74 6.25 -5.49
N VAL A 206 -13.83 7.55 -5.20
CA VAL A 206 -13.21 8.14 -4.00
C VAL A 206 -13.81 7.58 -2.72
N LEU A 207 -15.14 7.36 -2.67
CA LEU A 207 -15.79 6.68 -1.56
C LEU A 207 -15.25 5.26 -1.38
N GLY A 208 -15.09 4.55 -2.50
CA GLY A 208 -14.42 3.27 -2.48
C GLY A 208 -13.03 3.37 -1.84
N ILE A 209 -12.19 4.28 -2.31
CA ILE A 209 -10.81 4.42 -1.83
C ILE A 209 -10.79 4.71 -0.32
N LEU A 210 -11.70 5.54 0.19
CA LEU A 210 -11.86 5.81 1.62
C LEU A 210 -12.15 4.51 2.40
N VAL A 211 -13.11 3.70 1.94
CA VAL A 211 -13.43 2.42 2.58
C VAL A 211 -12.23 1.47 2.55
N ALA A 212 -11.53 1.38 1.41
CA ALA A 212 -10.33 0.56 1.27
C ALA A 212 -9.21 1.02 2.21
N TYR A 213 -9.02 2.33 2.38
CA TYR A 213 -8.06 2.89 3.32
C TYR A 213 -8.43 2.61 4.78
N ILE A 214 -9.68 2.84 5.17
CA ILE A 214 -10.16 2.51 6.53
C ILE A 214 -9.90 1.04 6.82
N PHE A 215 -10.20 0.15 5.87
CA PHE A 215 -9.91 -1.28 6.03
C PHE A 215 -8.41 -1.57 6.24
N LEU A 216 -7.52 -0.87 5.54
CA LEU A 216 -6.08 -0.99 5.77
C LEU A 216 -5.68 -0.53 7.18
N GLU A 217 -6.25 0.55 7.69
CA GLU A 217 -5.92 1.13 9.00
C GLU A 217 -6.52 0.33 10.17
N THR A 218 -7.77 -0.12 10.06
CA THR A 218 -8.44 -0.88 11.13
C THR A 218 -7.78 -2.24 11.36
N SER A 219 -6.95 -2.71 10.42
CA SER A 219 -6.37 -4.05 10.47
C SER A 219 -5.10 -4.17 11.34
N SER A 220 -4.45 -3.09 11.76
CA SER A 220 -3.29 -3.17 12.68
C SER A 220 -2.77 -1.79 13.13
N SER A 221 -2.69 -1.55 14.44
CA SER A 221 -1.72 -0.56 14.96
C SER A 221 -0.34 -0.95 14.47
N GLU A 222 0.48 -0.03 13.96
CA GLU A 222 1.85 -0.37 13.52
C GLU A 222 2.81 -0.50 14.71
N GLU A 223 2.46 0.05 15.87
CA GLU A 223 3.32 0.14 17.05
C GLU A 223 2.85 -0.77 18.19
N ASP A 224 3.82 -1.25 18.96
CA ASP A 224 3.62 -1.86 20.27
C ASP A 224 3.15 -0.80 21.28
N TYR A 225 2.11 -1.14 22.04
CA TYR A 225 1.45 -0.18 22.92
C TYR A 225 2.39 0.34 24.03
N LEU A 226 3.23 -0.54 24.58
CA LEU A 226 4.12 -0.22 25.70
C LEU A 226 5.36 0.54 25.24
N THR A 227 6.09 -0.03 24.30
CA THR A 227 7.44 0.43 23.93
C THR A 227 7.47 1.50 22.83
N LYS A 228 6.34 1.71 22.11
CA LYS A 228 6.22 2.64 20.98
C LYS A 228 7.25 2.41 19.87
N ILE A 229 7.81 1.22 19.79
CA ILE A 229 8.50 0.71 18.60
C ILE A 229 7.50 -0.12 17.79
N TYR A 230 7.90 -0.59 16.61
CA TYR A 230 6.99 -1.36 15.77
C TYR A 230 6.60 -2.68 16.46
N ASN A 231 5.44 -3.22 16.14
CA ASN A 231 5.04 -4.53 16.66
C ASN A 231 5.43 -5.66 15.70
N ARG A 232 5.11 -6.90 16.12
CA ARG A 232 5.27 -8.12 15.33
C ARG A 232 4.68 -8.01 13.93
N HIS A 233 3.45 -7.51 13.82
CA HIS A 233 2.77 -7.40 12.53
C HIS A 233 3.48 -6.45 11.56
N SER A 234 3.99 -5.32 12.08
CA SER A 234 4.80 -4.37 11.31
C SER A 234 6.11 -4.99 10.83
N TYR A 235 6.79 -5.77 11.68
CA TYR A 235 7.98 -6.52 11.30
C TYR A 235 7.68 -7.51 10.16
N GLU A 236 6.67 -8.35 10.32
CA GLU A 236 6.27 -9.36 9.33
C GLU A 236 5.93 -8.70 7.99
N THR A 237 5.17 -7.60 8.02
CA THR A 237 4.80 -6.84 6.82
C THR A 237 6.03 -6.25 6.12
N TYR A 238 6.99 -5.74 6.88
CA TYR A 238 8.20 -5.11 6.33
C TYR A 238 9.17 -6.13 5.73
N VAL A 239 9.41 -7.24 6.43
CA VAL A 239 10.22 -8.36 5.90
C VAL A 239 9.57 -8.94 4.66
N GLN A 240 8.26 -9.17 4.69
CA GLN A 240 7.51 -9.66 3.53
C GLN A 240 7.71 -8.72 2.34
N HIS A 241 7.57 -7.40 2.54
CA HIS A 241 7.83 -6.43 1.47
C HIS A 241 9.24 -6.54 0.88
N PHE A 242 10.28 -6.76 1.70
CA PHE A 242 11.66 -6.91 1.21
C PHE A 242 11.89 -8.20 0.43
N ILE A 243 11.31 -9.30 0.89
CA ILE A 243 11.31 -10.58 0.16
C ILE A 243 10.60 -10.40 -1.20
N GLU A 244 9.46 -9.71 -1.20
CA GLU A 244 8.66 -9.44 -2.38
C GLU A 244 9.42 -8.62 -3.45
N VAL A 245 10.20 -7.62 -3.03
CA VAL A 245 11.01 -6.79 -3.94
C VAL A 245 12.41 -7.34 -4.21
N ASN A 246 12.70 -8.57 -3.77
CA ASN A 246 14.02 -9.21 -3.81
C ASN A 246 15.17 -8.31 -3.30
N LYS A 247 14.90 -7.54 -2.24
CA LYS A 247 15.88 -6.64 -1.63
C LYS A 247 16.73 -7.44 -0.65
N LYS A 248 18.03 -7.16 -0.58
CA LYS A 248 18.92 -7.74 0.43
C LYS A 248 18.72 -7.05 1.78
N PHE A 249 18.58 -7.83 2.84
CA PHE A 249 18.43 -7.35 4.21
C PHE A 249 18.97 -8.40 5.21
N GLY A 250 19.14 -7.98 6.46
CA GLY A 250 19.45 -8.86 7.57
C GLY A 250 18.44 -8.70 8.71
N VAL A 251 18.32 -9.73 9.53
CA VAL A 251 17.44 -9.75 10.70
C VAL A 251 18.26 -10.12 11.93
N ILE A 252 18.10 -9.35 13.00
CA ILE A 252 18.68 -9.60 14.32
C ILE A 252 17.51 -9.88 15.27
N LEU A 253 17.41 -11.10 15.79
CA LEU A 253 16.48 -11.43 16.88
C LEU A 253 17.22 -11.25 18.20
N ILE A 254 16.59 -10.61 19.17
CA ILE A 254 17.17 -10.26 20.46
C ILE A 254 16.19 -10.65 21.55
N ASP A 255 16.68 -11.25 22.63
CA ASP A 255 15.91 -11.65 23.80
C ASP A 255 16.64 -11.17 25.05
N LEU A 256 15.90 -10.53 25.98
CA LEU A 256 16.50 -10.05 27.23
C LEU A 256 16.76 -11.22 28.18
N ASP A 257 17.99 -11.35 28.66
CA ASP A 257 18.31 -12.43 29.58
C ASP A 257 17.68 -12.18 30.95
N ASN A 258 17.21 -13.25 31.59
CA ASN A 258 16.65 -13.23 32.95
C ASN A 258 15.50 -12.22 33.16
N PHE A 259 14.79 -11.80 32.11
CA PHE A 259 13.69 -10.84 32.22
C PHE A 259 12.55 -11.31 33.13
N LYS A 260 12.31 -12.62 33.20
CA LYS A 260 11.35 -13.18 34.15
C LYS A 260 11.75 -12.91 35.60
N GLU A 261 13.02 -13.07 35.95
CA GLU A 261 13.53 -12.81 37.31
C GLU A 261 13.37 -11.34 37.68
N ILE A 262 13.53 -10.43 36.71
CA ILE A 262 13.30 -9.00 36.88
C ILE A 262 11.84 -8.73 37.26
N ASN A 263 10.89 -9.36 36.56
CA ASN A 263 9.46 -9.23 36.89
C ASN A 263 9.15 -9.83 38.26
N ASP A 264 9.70 -11.00 38.57
CA ASP A 264 9.45 -11.72 39.82
C ASP A 264 10.03 -10.95 41.03
N GLN A 265 11.17 -10.27 40.87
CA GLN A 265 11.84 -9.53 41.94
C GLN A 265 11.30 -8.10 42.12
N TYR A 266 11.00 -7.39 41.04
CA TYR A 266 10.69 -5.94 41.08
C TYR A 266 9.28 -5.59 40.62
N GLY A 267 8.49 -6.58 40.19
CA GLY A 267 7.14 -6.40 39.68
C GLY A 267 7.08 -5.98 38.21
N HIS A 268 5.91 -6.18 37.60
CA HIS A 268 5.68 -5.93 36.18
C HIS A 268 5.88 -4.47 35.77
N ASP A 269 5.56 -3.50 36.63
CA ASP A 269 5.79 -2.07 36.34
C ASP A 269 7.29 -1.78 36.10
N LYS A 270 8.18 -2.51 36.78
CA LYS A 270 9.62 -2.38 36.57
C LYS A 270 10.05 -3.08 35.29
N GLY A 271 9.53 -4.27 35.02
CA GLY A 271 9.74 -4.95 33.73
C GLY A 271 9.31 -4.09 32.54
N ASP A 272 8.20 -3.37 32.65
CA ASP A 272 7.72 -2.45 31.62
C ASP A 272 8.70 -1.29 31.37
N GLN A 273 9.27 -0.71 32.44
CA GLN A 273 10.31 0.33 32.31
C GLN A 273 11.57 -0.20 31.59
N VAL A 274 11.92 -1.45 31.84
CA VAL A 274 13.07 -2.12 31.21
C VAL A 274 12.85 -2.30 29.72
N LEU A 275 11.68 -2.79 29.34
CA LEU A 275 11.30 -2.94 27.93
C LEU A 275 11.30 -1.59 27.20
N ILE A 276 10.78 -0.54 27.84
CA ILE A 276 10.79 0.82 27.28
C ILE A 276 12.21 1.32 27.09
N ALA A 277 13.08 1.19 28.10
CA ALA A 277 14.46 1.66 28.02
C ALA A 277 15.26 0.90 26.96
N PHE A 278 15.13 -0.43 26.92
CA PHE A 278 15.80 -1.24 25.92
C PHE A 278 15.34 -0.88 24.49
N ALA A 279 14.04 -0.69 24.28
CA ALA A 279 13.51 -0.22 23.01
C ALA A 279 14.07 1.15 22.58
N GLN A 280 14.30 2.06 23.53
CA GLN A 280 14.94 3.36 23.26
C GLN A 280 16.41 3.21 22.88
N VAL A 281 17.15 2.32 23.55
CA VAL A 281 18.55 2.01 23.19
C VAL A 281 18.62 1.44 21.77
N LEU A 282 17.77 0.46 21.44
CA LEU A 282 17.70 -0.10 20.09
C LEU A 282 17.40 0.98 19.05
N LYS A 283 16.41 1.87 19.32
CA LYS A 283 16.11 2.99 18.41
C LYS A 283 17.28 3.96 18.19
N LYS A 284 18.09 4.22 19.21
CA LYS A 284 19.27 5.09 19.11
C LYS A 284 20.36 4.46 18.23
N VAL A 285 20.60 3.16 18.39
CA VAL A 285 21.59 2.43 17.59
C VAL A 285 21.11 2.28 16.14
N PHE A 286 19.89 1.79 15.97
CA PHE A 286 19.28 1.44 14.69
C PHE A 286 18.38 2.57 14.18
N HIS A 287 19.00 3.69 13.77
CA HIS A 287 18.31 4.94 13.45
C HIS A 287 18.02 5.16 11.96
N THR A 288 18.91 4.72 11.05
CA THR A 288 18.71 4.88 9.59
C THR A 288 18.72 3.54 8.88
N ASN A 289 17.78 3.35 7.94
CA ASN A 289 17.66 2.14 7.12
C ASN A 289 17.48 0.85 7.95
N SER A 290 16.75 0.95 9.05
CA SER A 290 16.42 -0.18 9.92
C SER A 290 15.01 -0.07 10.48
N LEU A 291 14.41 -1.21 10.81
CA LEU A 291 13.13 -1.31 11.49
C LEU A 291 13.32 -2.07 12.80
N VAL A 292 13.02 -1.42 13.93
CA VAL A 292 13.09 -2.01 15.28
C VAL A 292 11.68 -2.35 15.74
N SER A 293 11.44 -3.62 16.07
CA SER A 293 10.15 -4.14 16.51
C SER A 293 10.24 -4.91 17.82
N ARG A 294 9.14 -4.95 18.57
CA ARG A 294 8.90 -5.90 19.67
C ARG A 294 7.95 -7.00 19.19
N LEU A 295 8.32 -8.26 19.39
CA LEU A 295 7.50 -9.42 18.98
C LEU A 295 6.45 -9.78 20.04
N GLY A 296 6.80 -9.57 21.31
CA GLY A 296 6.00 -9.89 22.49
C GLY A 296 6.93 -10.23 23.66
N GLY A 297 6.46 -10.12 24.89
CA GLY A 297 7.30 -10.38 26.07
C GLY A 297 8.59 -9.54 26.07
N ASP A 298 9.73 -10.20 26.11
CA ASP A 298 11.11 -9.73 26.10
C ASP A 298 11.81 -9.85 24.74
N GLU A 299 11.10 -10.30 23.70
CA GLU A 299 11.66 -10.51 22.37
C GLU A 299 11.57 -9.25 21.50
N PHE A 300 12.71 -8.86 20.96
CA PHE A 300 12.88 -7.75 20.02
C PHE A 300 13.46 -8.26 18.70
N ILE A 301 13.12 -7.59 17.60
CA ILE A 301 13.66 -7.92 16.29
C ILE A 301 14.02 -6.66 15.53
N VAL A 302 15.19 -6.69 14.88
CA VAL A 302 15.69 -5.58 14.07
C VAL A 302 15.90 -6.04 12.65
N VAL A 303 15.29 -5.35 11.70
CA VAL A 303 15.52 -5.54 10.26
C VAL A 303 16.46 -4.45 9.78
N ILE A 304 17.61 -4.81 9.24
CA ILE A 304 18.59 -3.87 8.66
C ILE A 304 18.58 -3.96 7.14
N GLU A 305 18.43 -2.82 6.45
CA GLU A 305 18.51 -2.77 5.00
C GLU A 305 19.97 -2.93 4.55
N LYS A 306 20.20 -3.80 3.55
CA LYS A 306 21.52 -4.27 3.09
C LYS A 306 22.18 -5.21 4.11
N SER A 307 22.85 -6.23 3.59
CA SER A 307 23.65 -7.13 4.42
C SER A 307 24.89 -6.38 4.92
N ASP A 308 24.77 -5.75 6.07
CA ASP A 308 25.89 -5.05 6.67
C ASP A 308 26.75 -6.07 7.42
N THR A 309 28.04 -6.15 7.10
CA THR A 309 29.02 -6.99 7.81
C THR A 309 29.33 -6.45 9.22
N LYS A 310 28.63 -5.40 9.65
CA LYS A 310 28.85 -4.66 10.90
C LYS A 310 27.87 -4.99 12.02
N VAL A 311 27.18 -6.12 11.96
CA VAL A 311 26.25 -6.55 13.03
C VAL A 311 26.90 -6.47 14.40
N GLU A 312 28.12 -7.01 14.54
CA GLU A 312 28.91 -6.94 15.77
C GLU A 312 29.12 -5.51 16.28
N GLN A 313 29.28 -4.53 15.39
CA GLN A 313 29.44 -3.12 15.77
C GLN A 313 28.13 -2.53 16.32
N TYR A 314 26.99 -2.91 15.74
CA TYR A 314 25.68 -2.51 16.27
C TYR A 314 25.44 -3.12 17.65
N ILE A 315 25.71 -4.42 17.82
CA ILE A 315 25.56 -5.11 19.10
C ILE A 315 26.47 -4.48 20.16
N SER A 316 27.75 -4.27 19.85
CA SER A 316 28.70 -3.58 20.72
C SER A 316 28.21 -2.18 21.12
N SER A 317 27.54 -1.47 20.20
CA SER A 317 26.95 -0.15 20.48
C SER A 317 25.74 -0.23 21.41
N VAL A 318 24.90 -1.26 21.28
CA VAL A 318 23.78 -1.53 22.20
C VAL A 318 24.33 -1.79 23.60
N GLU A 319 25.30 -2.70 23.73
CA GLU A 319 25.95 -3.02 25.01
C GLU A 319 26.60 -1.79 25.65
N HIS A 320 27.32 -0.98 24.86
CA HIS A 320 27.94 0.25 25.33
C HIS A 320 26.90 1.26 25.85
N LEU A 321 25.78 1.43 25.15
CA LEU A 321 24.71 2.34 25.59
C LEU A 321 23.96 1.82 26.83
N LEU A 322 23.83 0.50 26.99
CA LEU A 322 23.29 -0.08 28.22
C LEU A 322 24.24 0.16 29.39
N LYS A 323 25.52 -0.21 29.27
CA LYS A 323 26.53 -0.05 30.33
C LYS A 323 26.67 1.39 30.82
N ASN A 324 26.49 2.37 29.94
CA ASN A 324 26.56 3.80 30.27
C ASN A 324 25.20 4.43 30.61
N HIS A 325 24.14 3.64 30.82
CA HIS A 325 22.83 4.17 31.18
C HIS A 325 22.82 4.66 32.63
N ASP A 326 22.22 5.83 32.88
CA ASP A 326 22.17 6.48 34.20
C ASP A 326 21.39 5.69 35.28
N VAL A 327 20.66 4.65 34.85
CA VAL A 327 19.82 3.85 35.73
C VAL A 327 20.56 2.55 35.98
N THR A 328 21.00 2.33 37.22
CA THR A 328 21.82 1.18 37.62
C THR A 328 21.22 -0.16 37.20
N PHE A 329 19.90 -0.27 37.24
CA PHE A 329 19.23 -1.49 36.82
C PHE A 329 19.37 -1.75 35.30
N ILE A 330 19.31 -0.69 34.47
CA ILE A 330 19.40 -0.81 33.01
C ILE A 330 20.83 -1.11 32.57
N ASN A 331 21.84 -0.64 33.32
CA ASN A 331 23.24 -0.85 32.98
C ASN A 331 23.76 -2.28 33.23
N GLN A 332 22.98 -3.08 33.96
CA GLN A 332 23.25 -4.50 34.22
C GLN A 332 22.48 -5.42 33.26
N LEU A 333 21.64 -4.88 32.37
CA LEU A 333 20.90 -5.69 31.41
C LEU A 333 21.85 -6.37 30.43
N THR A 334 21.68 -7.68 30.29
CA THR A 334 22.27 -8.47 29.22
C THR A 334 21.17 -8.98 28.30
N PHE A 335 21.56 -9.37 27.09
CA PHE A 335 20.65 -9.90 26.09
C PHE A 335 21.40 -10.90 25.24
N SER A 336 20.67 -11.89 24.75
CA SER A 336 21.14 -12.85 23.76
C SER A 336 20.63 -12.46 22.39
N TYR A 337 21.39 -12.74 21.34
CA TYR A 337 20.96 -12.38 19.99
C TYR A 337 21.35 -13.39 18.91
N GLY A 338 20.57 -13.40 17.84
CA GLY A 338 20.82 -14.18 16.63
C GLY A 338 20.80 -13.27 15.42
N TYR A 339 21.73 -13.47 14.48
CA TYR A 339 21.74 -12.75 13.21
C TYR A 339 21.60 -13.68 12.01
N GLN A 340 20.67 -13.35 11.11
CA GLN A 340 20.50 -14.04 9.84
C GLN A 340 20.34 -13.04 8.69
N GLN A 341 21.24 -13.15 7.72
CA GLN A 341 21.08 -12.49 6.44
C GLN A 341 20.03 -13.21 5.59
N TYR A 342 19.19 -12.45 4.89
CA TYR A 342 18.30 -12.99 3.88
C TYR A 342 19.09 -13.54 2.69
N LEU A 343 18.75 -14.78 2.32
CA LEU A 343 19.22 -15.52 1.16
C LEU A 343 18.01 -15.71 0.24
N GLU A 344 18.25 -15.61 -1.07
CA GLU A 344 17.17 -15.74 -2.06
C GLU A 344 16.38 -17.05 -1.87
N ASN A 345 15.06 -16.95 -2.05
CA ASN A 345 14.09 -18.04 -1.92
C ASN A 345 13.81 -18.54 -0.50
N MET A 346 14.33 -17.90 0.56
CA MET A 346 13.84 -18.20 1.92
C MET A 346 12.46 -17.59 2.16
N THR A 347 11.60 -18.31 2.87
CA THR A 347 10.33 -17.78 3.39
C THR A 347 10.57 -16.97 4.68
N VAL A 348 9.54 -16.21 5.12
CA VAL A 348 9.59 -15.48 6.41
C VAL A 348 9.79 -16.47 7.57
N ASP A 349 9.10 -17.60 7.55
CA ASP A 349 9.18 -18.62 8.60
C ASP A 349 10.56 -19.29 8.67
N GLU A 350 11.16 -19.59 7.51
CA GLU A 350 12.52 -20.15 7.44
C GLU A 350 13.57 -19.15 7.94
N LEU A 351 13.41 -17.87 7.58
CA LEU A 351 14.28 -16.80 8.07
C LEU A 351 14.18 -16.67 9.59
N TYR A 352 12.96 -16.67 10.12
CA TYR A 352 12.69 -16.59 11.55
C TYR A 352 13.28 -17.80 12.31
N SER A 353 13.02 -19.02 11.83
CA SER A 353 13.52 -20.24 12.47
C SER A 353 15.06 -20.29 12.52
N LYS A 354 15.73 -19.79 11.48
CA LYS A 354 17.21 -19.72 11.46
C LYS A 354 17.77 -18.68 12.43
N VAL A 355 17.15 -17.51 12.54
CA VAL A 355 17.62 -16.46 13.44
C VAL A 355 17.35 -16.83 14.90
N ASP A 356 16.21 -17.45 15.17
CA ASP A 356 15.81 -17.98 16.48
C ASP A 356 16.81 -19.03 16.99
N LYS A 357 17.16 -20.01 16.15
CA LYS A 357 18.17 -21.02 16.50
C LYS A 357 19.52 -20.41 16.87
N LYS A 358 19.93 -19.32 16.20
CA LYS A 358 21.19 -18.64 16.50
C LYS A 358 21.13 -17.89 17.82
N MET A 359 20.02 -17.20 18.08
CA MET A 359 19.78 -16.52 19.36
C MET A 359 19.75 -17.52 20.52
N TYR A 360 19.13 -18.67 20.33
CA TYR A 360 19.11 -19.73 21.35
C TYR A 360 20.52 -20.28 21.64
N ASN A 361 21.34 -20.49 20.60
CA ASN A 361 22.72 -20.92 20.79
C ASN A 361 23.55 -19.89 21.56
N ASP A 362 23.37 -18.61 21.26
CA ASP A 362 24.02 -17.50 21.98
C ASP A 362 23.62 -17.52 23.46
N LYS A 363 22.31 -17.61 23.73
CA LYS A 363 21.75 -17.72 25.09
C LYS A 363 22.33 -18.89 25.88
N SER A 364 22.46 -20.04 25.24
CA SER A 364 23.04 -21.22 25.86
C SER A 364 24.52 -21.08 26.21
N ASN A 365 25.29 -20.29 25.45
CA ASN A 365 26.69 -20.04 25.74
C ASN A 365 26.86 -19.04 26.90
N THR A 366 25.96 -18.06 27.01
CA THR A 366 25.96 -17.06 28.08
C THR A 366 25.54 -17.65 29.43
N SER A 367 24.64 -18.66 29.45
CA SER A 367 24.21 -19.34 30.69
C SER A 367 25.24 -20.33 31.28
N ILE A 368 26.41 -20.52 30.66
CA ILE A 368 27.45 -21.47 31.10
C ILE A 368 28.60 -20.77 31.86
N ILE A 369 28.52 -19.45 32.05
CA ILE A 369 29.47 -18.64 32.83
C ILE A 369 28.78 -18.20 34.13
#